data_AF-A0A3G5T697-F1
#
_entry.id   AF-A0A3G5T697-F1
#
_cell.length_a   1.000
_cell.length_b   1.000
_cell.length_c   1.000
_cell.angle_alpha   90.00
_cell.angle_beta   90.00
_cell.angle_gamma   90.00
#
_symmetry.space_group_name_H-M   'P 1'
#
loop_
_entity.id
_entity.type
_entity.pdbx_description
1 polymer ?
#
loop_
_entity_poly.entity_id
_entity_poly.type
_entity_poly.pdbx_seq_one_letter_code
_entity_poly.pdbx_strand_id
1 'polypeptide(L)'
;MNTTPPEGLSEAELADWQYEHRDELDAQGEDDEVVEVEYAQPLATTISFRLPVSEAAAISKAAQDAGISRSDWIRSACKAALGERPVVPDRVVKNVEQVADEVSATYAHLTELLDTMGVPPGHRRAAKPSP
;
A
#
# COMPACT_ATOMS: atom_id res chain seq x y z
N MET A 1 -4.77 33.71 -3.08
CA MET A 1 -4.76 34.33 -1.73
C MET A 1 -4.23 33.25 -0.81
N ASN A 2 -3.24 33.51 0.04
CA ASN A 2 -2.75 32.48 0.96
C ASN A 2 -3.75 32.37 2.12
N THR A 3 -4.52 31.28 2.16
CA THR A 3 -5.47 31.02 3.25
C THR A 3 -4.70 30.41 4.43
N THR A 4 -4.24 31.28 5.33
CA THR A 4 -3.54 30.89 6.56
C THR A 4 -4.45 31.19 7.76
N PRO A 5 -4.54 30.29 8.77
CA PRO A 5 -5.35 30.55 9.94
C PRO A 5 -4.84 31.76 10.72
N PRO A 6 -5.74 32.53 11.37
CA PRO A 6 -5.33 33.62 12.25
C PRO A 6 -4.52 33.08 13.46
N GLU A 7 -3.47 33.81 13.84
CA GLU A 7 -2.62 33.42 14.97
C GLU A 7 -3.39 33.49 16.30
N GLY A 8 -3.16 32.51 17.19
CA GLY A 8 -3.71 32.50 18.55
C GLY A 8 -5.02 31.74 18.74
N LEU A 9 -5.51 31.02 17.73
CA LEU A 9 -6.64 30.08 17.89
C LEU A 9 -6.28 28.94 18.84
N SER A 10 -7.22 28.55 19.69
CA SER A 10 -7.11 27.28 20.43
C SER A 10 -7.20 26.08 19.48
N GLU A 11 -6.77 24.90 19.92
CA GLU A 11 -6.80 23.68 19.11
C GLU A 11 -8.20 23.34 18.59
N ALA A 12 -9.24 23.58 19.40
CA ALA A 12 -10.62 23.37 18.99
C ALA A 12 -11.07 24.37 17.92
N GLU A 13 -10.75 25.66 18.09
CA GLU A 13 -11.09 26.70 17.12
C GLU A 13 -10.28 26.54 15.82
N LEU A 14 -9.07 26.02 15.89
CA LEU A 14 -8.26 25.67 14.74
C LEU A 14 -8.89 24.51 13.96
N ALA A 15 -9.40 23.50 14.65
CA ALA A 15 -10.10 22.39 14.01
C ALA A 15 -11.36 22.88 13.29
N ASP A 16 -12.17 23.71 13.93
CA ASP A 16 -13.38 24.29 13.33
C ASP A 16 -13.03 25.15 12.09
N TRP A 17 -11.99 25.99 12.20
CA TRP A 17 -11.51 26.80 11.08
C TRP A 17 -11.04 25.92 9.90
N GLN A 18 -10.31 24.84 10.17
CA GLN A 18 -9.85 23.90 9.13
C GLN A 18 -11.01 23.18 8.43
N TYR A 19 -12.07 22.84 9.17
CA TYR A 19 -13.28 22.26 8.56
C TYR A 19 -13.99 23.25 7.66
N GLU A 20 -14.10 24.51 8.07
CA GLU A 20 -14.76 25.56 7.28
C GLU A 20 -13.98 25.93 6.01
N HIS A 21 -12.65 25.83 6.04
CA HIS A 21 -11.77 26.22 4.93
C HIS A 21 -11.18 25.02 4.16
N ARG A 22 -11.77 23.82 4.33
CA ARG A 22 -11.27 22.57 3.75
C ARG A 22 -11.12 22.62 2.23
N ASP A 23 -12.13 23.12 1.52
CA ASP A 23 -12.13 23.16 0.06
C ASP A 23 -11.02 24.10 -0.48
N GLU A 24 -10.67 25.15 0.27
CA GLU A 24 -9.59 26.08 -0.09
C GLU A 24 -8.21 25.47 0.19
N LEU A 25 -8.07 24.74 1.30
CA LEU A 25 -6.84 24.02 1.67
C LEU A 25 -6.56 22.87 0.70
N ASP A 26 -7.59 22.12 0.31
CA ASP A 26 -7.48 21.04 -0.67
C ASP A 26 -7.11 21.60 -2.06
N ALA A 27 -7.58 22.80 -2.43
CA ALA A 27 -7.20 23.48 -3.67
C ALA A 27 -5.79 24.10 -3.63
N GLN A 28 -5.27 24.41 -2.43
CA GLN A 28 -3.90 24.92 -2.23
C GLN A 28 -2.85 23.79 -2.16
N GLY A 29 -3.29 22.54 -1.97
CA GLY A 29 -2.43 21.34 -1.98
C GLY A 29 -1.79 20.97 -3.32
N GLU A 30 -2.00 21.74 -4.40
CA GLU A 30 -1.24 21.54 -5.65
C GLU A 30 0.21 22.04 -5.58
N ASP A 31 0.54 22.88 -4.58
CA ASP A 31 1.93 23.20 -4.18
C ASP A 31 2.40 22.25 -3.07
N ASP A 32 2.27 20.94 -3.32
CA ASP A 32 2.84 19.89 -2.47
C ASP A 32 4.36 20.09 -2.39
N GLU A 33 4.82 20.76 -1.33
CA GLU A 33 6.23 20.75 -0.95
C GLU A 33 6.60 19.28 -0.71
N VAL A 34 7.46 18.74 -1.58
CA VAL A 34 7.90 17.34 -1.49
C VAL A 34 8.63 17.16 -0.17
N VAL A 35 7.90 16.72 0.85
CA VAL A 35 8.48 16.35 2.13
C VAL A 35 9.35 15.13 1.88
N GLU A 36 10.67 15.33 1.93
CA GLU A 36 11.64 14.24 1.82
C GLU A 36 11.51 13.36 3.07
N VAL A 37 10.66 12.34 2.99
CA VAL A 37 10.51 11.35 4.05
C VAL A 37 11.71 10.43 4.00
N GLU A 38 12.59 10.53 5.00
CA GLU A 38 13.65 9.56 5.22
C GLU A 38 12.99 8.23 5.64
N TYR A 39 12.85 7.30 4.68
CA TYR A 39 12.31 5.98 4.95
C TYR A 39 13.24 5.24 5.92
N ALA A 40 12.81 5.12 7.18
CA ALA A 40 13.48 4.25 8.14
C ALA A 40 13.62 2.85 7.54
N GLN A 41 14.84 2.31 7.55
CA GLN A 41 15.09 0.95 7.08
C GLN A 41 14.07 0.00 7.75
N PRO A 42 13.41 -0.89 6.99
CA PRO A 42 12.42 -1.79 7.57
C PRO A 42 13.07 -2.55 8.72
N LEU A 43 12.45 -2.53 9.91
CA LEU A 43 12.94 -3.21 11.11
C LEU A 43 13.36 -4.63 10.72
N ALA A 44 14.64 -4.93 10.84
CA ALA A 44 15.18 -6.23 10.51
C ALA A 44 14.52 -7.29 11.39
N THR A 45 13.54 -8.01 10.83
CA THR A 45 12.92 -9.14 11.51
C THR A 45 13.99 -10.20 11.72
N THR A 46 14.33 -10.45 12.98
CA THR A 46 15.33 -11.46 13.33
C THR A 46 14.63 -12.81 13.48
N ILE A 47 14.98 -13.77 12.64
CA ILE A 47 14.48 -15.16 12.70
C ILE A 47 15.62 -16.05 13.18
N SER A 48 15.33 -16.87 14.21
CA SER A 48 16.26 -17.88 14.73
C SER A 48 15.73 -19.27 14.47
N PHE A 49 16.56 -20.16 13.95
CA PHE A 49 16.23 -21.58 13.73
C PHE A 49 17.40 -22.46 14.15
N ARG A 50 17.11 -23.72 14.47
CA ARG A 50 18.13 -24.71 14.82
C ARG A 50 18.31 -25.69 13.67
N LEU A 51 19.55 -26.00 13.36
CA LEU A 51 19.93 -26.99 12.36
C LEU A 51 20.80 -28.08 13.00
N PRO A 52 20.77 -29.31 12.47
CA PRO A 52 21.83 -30.29 12.69
C PRO A 52 23.21 -29.71 12.37
N VAL A 53 24.24 -30.18 13.08
CA VAL A 53 25.62 -29.68 12.92
C VAL A 53 26.14 -29.85 11.48
N SER A 54 25.76 -30.96 10.82
CA SER A 54 26.13 -31.24 9.43
C SER A 54 25.60 -30.17 8.46
N GLU A 55 24.34 -29.77 8.61
CA GLU A 55 23.71 -28.75 7.77
C GLU A 55 24.28 -27.36 8.04
N ALA A 56 24.49 -27.00 9.32
CA ALA A 56 25.12 -25.74 9.68
C ALA A 56 26.54 -25.62 9.12
N ALA A 57 27.30 -26.72 9.12
CA ALA A 57 28.64 -26.77 8.51
C ALA A 57 28.59 -26.61 6.99
N ALA A 58 27.65 -27.27 6.31
CA ALA A 58 27.46 -27.15 4.86
C ALA A 58 27.13 -25.71 4.44
N ILE A 59 26.22 -25.03 5.16
CA ILE A 59 25.87 -23.63 4.92
C ILE A 59 27.08 -22.72 5.16
N SER A 60 27.85 -22.97 6.21
CA SER A 60 29.02 -22.15 6.54
C SER A 60 30.09 -22.26 5.46
N LYS A 61 30.31 -23.47 4.94
CA LYS A 61 31.21 -23.70 3.79
C LYS A 61 30.69 -23.01 2.53
N ALA A 62 29.41 -23.15 2.21
CA ALA A 62 28.82 -22.52 1.02
C ALA A 62 28.89 -20.97 1.06
N ALA A 63 28.71 -20.38 2.24
CA ALA A 63 28.87 -18.94 2.44
C ALA A 63 30.33 -18.51 2.26
N GLN A 64 31.27 -19.29 2.78
CA GLN A 64 32.71 -19.06 2.62
C GLN A 64 33.16 -19.17 1.16
N ASP A 65 32.71 -20.19 0.44
CA ASP A 65 33.00 -20.39 -0.98
C ASP A 65 32.45 -19.24 -1.84
N ALA A 66 31.32 -18.64 -1.42
CA ALA A 66 30.73 -17.47 -2.06
C ALA A 66 31.32 -16.13 -1.59
N GLY A 67 32.21 -16.11 -0.59
CA GLY A 67 32.83 -14.89 -0.06
C GLY A 67 31.87 -13.94 0.65
N ILE A 68 30.71 -14.43 1.12
CA ILE A 68 29.67 -13.62 1.77
C ILE A 68 29.39 -14.10 3.19
N SER A 69 28.69 -13.28 3.98
CA SER A 69 28.30 -13.68 5.33
C SER A 69 27.29 -14.83 5.29
N ARG A 70 27.29 -15.67 6.35
CA ARG A 70 26.33 -16.77 6.50
C ARG A 70 24.87 -16.27 6.40
N SER A 71 24.59 -15.11 6.99
CA SER A 71 23.25 -14.52 6.97
C SER A 71 22.84 -14.05 5.57
N ASP A 72 23.77 -13.46 4.80
CA ASP A 72 23.49 -13.03 3.43
C ASP A 72 23.26 -14.23 2.52
N TRP A 73 24.06 -15.28 2.70
CA TRP A 73 23.88 -16.53 1.97
C TRP A 73 22.51 -17.15 2.23
N ILE A 74 22.09 -17.22 3.50
CA ILE A 74 20.75 -17.74 3.87
C ILE A 74 19.65 -16.87 3.27
N ARG A 75 19.76 -15.53 3.33
CA ARG A 75 18.76 -14.64 2.72
C ARG A 75 18.67 -14.83 1.21
N SER A 76 19.81 -14.96 0.54
CA SER A 76 19.86 -15.22 -0.91
C SER A 76 19.20 -16.55 -1.27
N ALA A 77 19.53 -17.61 -0.53
CA ALA A 77 18.93 -18.93 -0.72
C ALA A 77 17.40 -18.91 -0.50
N CYS A 78 16.92 -18.24 0.55
CA CYS A 78 15.48 -18.08 0.78
C CYS A 78 14.78 -17.30 -0.34
N LYS A 79 15.39 -16.20 -0.81
CA LYS A 79 14.87 -15.43 -1.95
C LYS A 79 14.79 -16.28 -3.22
N ALA A 80 15.82 -17.06 -3.51
CA ALA A 80 15.84 -17.96 -4.66
C ALA A 80 14.77 -19.05 -4.56
N ALA A 81 14.55 -19.61 -3.36
CA ALA A 81 13.57 -20.67 -3.13
C ALA A 81 12.12 -20.18 -3.20
N LEU A 82 11.85 -18.94 -2.77
CA LEU A 82 10.51 -18.34 -2.83
C LEU A 82 10.12 -17.85 -4.23
N GLY A 83 11.09 -17.80 -5.17
CA GLY A 83 10.97 -17.05 -6.41
C GLY A 83 10.92 -15.54 -6.14
N GLU A 84 11.01 -14.71 -7.19
CA GLU A 84 10.64 -13.28 -7.09
C GLU A 84 9.13 -13.16 -6.91
N ARG A 85 8.60 -13.61 -5.78
CA ARG A 85 7.27 -13.21 -5.34
C ARG A 85 7.43 -11.86 -4.66
N PRO A 86 6.86 -10.77 -5.21
CA PRO A 86 6.80 -9.53 -4.47
C PRO A 86 6.08 -9.83 -3.16
N VAL A 87 6.74 -9.52 -2.04
CA VAL A 87 6.09 -9.53 -0.72
C VAL A 87 5.14 -8.35 -0.73
N VAL A 88 3.91 -8.60 -1.17
CA VAL A 88 2.84 -7.61 -1.11
C VAL A 88 2.45 -7.49 0.37
N PRO A 89 2.61 -6.32 1.00
CA PRO A 89 2.22 -6.13 2.39
C PRO A 89 0.72 -6.46 2.57
N ASP A 90 0.36 -7.10 3.67
CA ASP A 90 -1.03 -7.51 3.97
C ASP A 90 -2.04 -6.35 3.87
N ARG A 91 -1.60 -5.13 4.21
CA ARG A 91 -2.40 -3.90 4.03
C ARG A 91 -2.77 -3.62 2.57
N VAL A 92 -1.87 -3.92 1.63
CA VAL A 92 -2.10 -3.67 0.20
C VAL A 92 -3.11 -4.67 -0.33
N VAL A 93 -3.04 -5.94 0.11
CA VAL A 93 -4.03 -6.96 -0.24
C VAL A 93 -5.43 -6.54 0.24
N LYS A 94 -5.54 -6.14 1.51
CA LYS A 94 -6.80 -5.66 2.09
C LYS A 94 -7.37 -4.45 1.37
N ASN A 95 -6.52 -3.48 1.00
CA ASN A 95 -6.96 -2.31 0.26
C ASN A 95 -7.48 -2.69 -1.14
N VAL A 96 -6.83 -3.64 -1.82
CA VAL A 96 -7.29 -4.12 -3.14
C VAL A 96 -8.62 -4.85 -3.03
N GLU A 97 -8.81 -5.68 -2.00
CA GLU A 97 -10.08 -6.36 -1.72
C GLU A 97 -11.20 -5.35 -1.45
N GLN A 98 -10.94 -4.35 -0.60
CA GLN A 98 -11.90 -3.30 -0.31
C GLN A 98 -12.32 -2.51 -1.56
N VAL A 99 -11.34 -2.11 -2.39
CA VAL A 99 -11.63 -1.39 -3.65
C VAL A 99 -12.45 -2.27 -4.60
N ALA A 100 -12.17 -3.58 -4.67
CA ALA A 100 -12.93 -4.50 -5.51
C ALA A 100 -14.39 -4.62 -5.05
N ASP A 101 -14.64 -4.67 -3.74
CA ASP A 101 -15.98 -4.69 -3.16
C ASP A 101 -16.73 -3.39 -3.44
N GLU A 102 -16.07 -2.23 -3.30
CA GLU A 102 -16.64 -0.91 -3.60
C GLU A 102 -17.01 -0.77 -5.10
N VAL A 103 -16.15 -1.24 -6.00
CA VAL A 103 -16.43 -1.24 -7.45
C VAL A 103 -17.61 -2.14 -7.77
N SER A 104 -17.68 -3.33 -7.15
CA SER A 104 -18.80 -4.27 -7.31
C SER A 104 -20.12 -3.66 -6.83
N ALA A 105 -20.13 -3.04 -5.65
CA ALA A 105 -21.30 -2.36 -5.10
C ALA A 105 -21.76 -1.20 -6.00
N THR A 106 -20.81 -0.41 -6.51
CA THR A 106 -21.10 0.70 -7.43
C THR A 106 -21.72 0.18 -8.74
N TYR A 107 -21.20 -0.92 -9.27
CA TYR A 107 -21.71 -1.54 -10.48
C TYR A 107 -23.14 -2.07 -10.30
N ALA A 108 -23.43 -2.69 -9.15
CA ALA A 108 -24.77 -3.16 -8.81
C ALA A 108 -25.76 -1.98 -8.72
N HIS A 109 -25.38 -0.89 -8.04
CA HIS A 109 -26.21 0.30 -7.92
C HIS A 109 -26.49 0.98 -9.27
N LEU A 110 -25.46 1.12 -10.13
CA LEU A 110 -25.63 1.64 -11.48
C LEU A 110 -26.57 0.76 -12.33
N THR A 111 -26.51 -0.56 -12.15
CA THR A 111 -27.39 -1.49 -12.87
C THR A 111 -28.85 -1.31 -12.44
N GLU A 112 -29.11 -1.19 -11.13
CA GLU A 112 -30.45 -0.93 -10.59
C GLU A 112 -31.02 0.43 -11.05
N LEU A 113 -30.17 1.46 -11.11
CA LEU A 113 -30.54 2.79 -11.59
C LEU A 113 -30.91 2.75 -13.08
N LEU A 114 -30.15 2.02 -13.90
CA LEU A 114 -30.46 1.80 -15.33
C LEU A 114 -31.74 0.99 -15.55
N ASP A 115 -32.03 0.02 -14.69
CA ASP A 115 -33.31 -0.72 -14.69
C ASP A 115 -34.49 0.21 -14.35
N THR A 116 -34.31 1.06 -13.33
CA THR A 116 -35.32 2.05 -12.90
C THR A 116 -35.62 3.08 -14.00
N MET A 117 -34.61 3.48 -14.76
CA MET A 117 -34.76 4.37 -15.92
C MET A 117 -35.29 3.67 -17.19
N GLY A 118 -35.55 2.36 -17.14
CA GLY A 118 -36.09 1.60 -18.28
C GLY A 118 -35.12 1.44 -19.45
N VAL A 119 -33.81 1.58 -19.21
CA VAL A 119 -32.79 1.47 -20.26
C VAL A 119 -32.61 0.00 -20.64
N PRO A 120 -32.91 -0.42 -21.89
CA PRO A 120 -32.81 -1.82 -22.26
C PRO A 120 -31.35 -2.33 -22.24
N PRO A 121 -31.11 -3.59 -21.84
CA PRO A 121 -29.77 -4.12 -21.62
C PRO A 121 -28.89 -4.12 -22.88
N GLY A 122 -29.50 -4.19 -24.07
CA GLY A 122 -28.78 -4.11 -25.36
C GLY A 122 -28.18 -2.75 -25.71
N HIS A 123 -28.42 -1.71 -24.90
CA HIS A 123 -27.83 -0.37 -25.08
C HIS A 123 -26.83 -0.02 -23.96
N ARG A 124 -26.64 -0.92 -22.98
CA ARG A 124 -25.63 -0.81 -21.93
C ARG A 124 -24.30 -1.27 -22.53
N ARG A 125 -23.40 -0.34 -22.87
CA ARG A 125 -22.04 -0.73 -23.29
C ARG A 125 -21.37 -1.48 -22.14
N ALA A 126 -21.05 -2.74 -22.37
CA ALA A 126 -20.29 -3.57 -21.45
C ALA A 126 -18.86 -3.01 -21.32
N ALA A 127 -18.63 -2.12 -20.35
CA ALA A 127 -17.31 -1.93 -19.79
C ALA A 127 -17.02 -3.16 -18.93
N LYS A 128 -16.64 -4.27 -19.59
CA LYS A 128 -16.03 -5.39 -18.85
C LYS A 128 -14.75 -4.85 -18.21
N PRO A 129 -14.55 -5.02 -16.89
CA PRO A 129 -13.22 -4.82 -16.33
C PRO A 129 -12.29 -5.84 -17.02
N SER A 130 -11.26 -5.34 -17.70
CA SER A 130 -10.19 -6.18 -18.24
C SER A 130 -9.46 -6.88 -17.09
N PRO A 131 -8.99 -8.12 -17.30
CA PRO A 131 -8.24 -8.88 -16.30
C PRO A 131 -6.90 -8.23 -15.94
#